data_AF-A0A0N5D6M6-F1
#
_entry.id   AF-A0A0N5D6M6-F1
#
_cell.length_a   1.000
_cell.length_b   1.000
_cell.length_c   1.000
_cell.angle_alpha   90.00
_cell.angle_beta   90.00
_cell.angle_gamma   90.00
#
_symmetry.space_group_name_H-M   'P 1'
#
loop_
_entity.id
_entity.type
_entity.pdbx_description
1 polymer ?
#
loop_
_entity_poly.entity_id
_entity_poly.type
_entity_poly.pdbx_seq_one_letter_code
_entity_poly.pdbx_strand_id
1 'polypeptide(L)'
;MEINSVNYNECLWSYYILEMKRFTNCCIDKSFTESFVMIVFYIGITSASWMKVTILRPTTLKLIHFHNEPLWPKKLKEVIRQCCKVFPSFINEQEEASLLNEINPHMRRMRYEKSHWDDVMRHFHFVTKWPFLIMLMSTHYAFPIYKDIQAIHLYREREQLNWRQENEVILDRIRKQSFEKDAKHHSFVHILDLHEDGFIKPHIDSVRYCGDVITGVCLLSDAVMRLKHKNQTQELILDLFLQRRSLYRIGEISRYEFYHEILGKAESYFMGYPVPRSRRISIICRDLPRCVQKDQLQATEEKRQLLLQDECGNAS
;
A
#
# COMPACT_ATOMS: atom_id res chain seq x y z
N MET A 1 2.90 -70.54 -21.80
CA MET A 1 2.82 -70.02 -20.43
C MET A 1 3.23 -68.56 -20.49
N GLU A 2 2.24 -67.70 -20.65
CA GLU A 2 2.40 -66.25 -20.81
C GLU A 2 2.56 -65.58 -19.46
N ILE A 3 3.47 -64.60 -19.40
CA ILE A 3 3.69 -63.71 -18.28
C ILE A 3 2.76 -62.50 -18.48
N ASN A 4 1.80 -62.33 -17.56
CA ASN A 4 0.94 -61.14 -17.53
C ASN A 4 1.65 -59.97 -16.83
N SER A 5 1.89 -58.89 -17.56
CA SER A 5 2.38 -57.61 -17.07
C SER A 5 1.27 -56.80 -16.40
N VAL A 6 1.49 -56.39 -15.15
CA VAL A 6 0.63 -55.48 -14.40
C VAL A 6 0.72 -54.07 -14.99
N ASN A 7 -0.43 -53.46 -15.23
CA ASN A 7 -0.60 -52.20 -15.96
C ASN A 7 -0.31 -51.00 -15.04
N TYR A 8 0.84 -50.34 -15.24
CA TYR A 8 1.34 -49.18 -14.46
C TYR A 8 0.46 -47.91 -14.56
N ASN A 9 -0.55 -47.90 -15.43
CA ASN A 9 -1.33 -46.70 -15.73
C ASN A 9 -2.41 -46.34 -14.69
N GLU A 10 -2.95 -47.31 -13.94
CA GLU A 10 -4.02 -46.99 -12.96
C GLU A 10 -3.50 -46.35 -11.65
N CYS A 11 -2.22 -46.54 -11.34
CA CYS A 11 -1.62 -45.99 -10.11
C CYS A 11 -1.32 -44.49 -10.23
N LEU A 12 -0.97 -44.01 -11.43
CA LEU A 12 -0.67 -42.59 -11.70
C LEU A 12 -1.93 -41.71 -11.72
N TRP A 13 -3.07 -42.25 -12.15
CA TRP A 13 -4.37 -41.56 -12.13
C TRP A 13 -4.82 -41.23 -10.70
N SER A 14 -4.56 -42.15 -9.77
CA SER A 14 -4.96 -42.01 -8.36
C SER A 14 -4.12 -40.95 -7.64
N TYR A 15 -2.83 -40.82 -7.96
CA TYR A 15 -1.93 -39.80 -7.39
C TYR A 15 -2.24 -38.39 -7.89
N TYR A 16 -2.51 -38.22 -9.19
CA TYR A 16 -2.82 -36.92 -9.80
C TYR A 16 -4.17 -36.33 -9.34
N ILE A 17 -5.20 -37.16 -9.19
CA ILE A 17 -6.51 -36.74 -8.65
C ILE A 17 -6.38 -36.29 -7.18
N LEU A 18 -5.50 -36.93 -6.40
CA LEU A 18 -5.30 -36.60 -4.99
C LEU A 18 -4.57 -35.25 -4.81
N GLU A 19 -3.57 -34.94 -5.65
CA GLU A 19 -2.91 -33.63 -5.64
C GLU A 19 -3.82 -32.51 -6.16
N MET A 20 -4.63 -32.77 -7.19
CA MET A 20 -5.63 -31.82 -7.69
C MET A 20 -6.68 -31.47 -6.63
N LYS A 21 -7.17 -32.46 -5.86
CA LYS A 21 -8.09 -32.23 -4.73
C LYS A 21 -7.47 -31.42 -3.58
N ARG A 22 -6.14 -31.49 -3.41
CA ARG A 22 -5.40 -30.68 -2.41
C ARG A 22 -5.30 -29.21 -2.83
N PHE A 23 -5.25 -28.93 -4.13
CA PHE A 23 -5.23 -27.57 -4.67
C PHE A 23 -6.63 -26.91 -4.71
N THR A 24 -7.71 -27.68 -4.85
CA THR A 24 -9.08 -27.16 -5.01
C THR A 24 -9.83 -26.87 -3.70
N ASN A 25 -9.20 -27.01 -2.53
CA ASN A 25 -9.82 -26.64 -1.24
C ASN A 25 -9.70 -25.16 -0.87
N CYS A 26 -9.16 -24.32 -1.77
CA CYS A 26 -9.32 -22.87 -1.69
C CYS A 26 -10.39 -22.48 -2.71
N CYS A 27 -11.45 -21.83 -2.26
CA CYS A 27 -12.61 -21.44 -3.05
C CYS A 27 -12.22 -20.67 -4.33
N ILE A 28 -12.06 -21.40 -5.44
CA ILE A 28 -11.88 -20.85 -6.78
C ILE A 28 -13.14 -21.21 -7.56
N ASP A 29 -13.72 -20.18 -8.18
CA ASP A 29 -14.94 -20.24 -8.98
C ASP A 29 -14.83 -21.32 -10.08
N LYS A 30 -15.84 -22.20 -10.15
CA LYS A 30 -15.91 -23.35 -11.06
C LYS A 30 -15.90 -22.94 -12.54
N SER A 31 -16.22 -21.68 -12.84
CA SER A 31 -16.24 -21.11 -14.19
C SER A 31 -14.83 -20.99 -14.82
N PHE A 32 -13.81 -20.75 -13.98
CA PHE A 32 -12.42 -20.60 -14.43
C PHE A 32 -11.77 -21.96 -14.73
N THR A 33 -12.12 -22.99 -13.97
CA THR A 33 -11.58 -24.34 -14.16
C THR A 33 -12.10 -24.99 -15.44
N GLU A 34 -13.37 -24.84 -15.79
CA GLU A 34 -13.92 -25.49 -17.00
C GLU A 34 -13.34 -24.92 -18.29
N SER A 35 -13.17 -23.60 -18.37
CA SER A 35 -12.59 -22.95 -19.56
C SER A 35 -11.10 -23.27 -19.74
N PHE A 36 -10.34 -23.34 -18.63
CA PHE A 36 -8.91 -23.65 -18.67
C PHE A 36 -8.63 -25.14 -18.90
N VAL A 37 -9.45 -26.03 -18.32
CA VAL A 37 -9.36 -27.48 -18.51
C VAL A 37 -9.72 -27.86 -19.95
N MET A 38 -10.74 -27.24 -20.55
CA MET A 38 -11.11 -27.49 -21.96
C MET A 38 -10.01 -27.10 -22.95
N ILE A 39 -9.27 -26.01 -22.70
CA ILE A 39 -8.16 -25.57 -23.55
C ILE A 39 -6.98 -26.54 -23.48
N VAL A 40 -6.66 -27.09 -22.30
CA VAL A 40 -5.58 -28.08 -22.16
C VAL A 40 -5.96 -29.42 -22.81
N PHE A 41 -7.23 -29.84 -22.74
CA PHE A 41 -7.69 -31.08 -23.37
C PHE A 41 -7.70 -31.01 -24.91
N TYR A 42 -8.08 -29.87 -25.51
CA TYR A 42 -8.18 -29.74 -26.97
C TYR A 42 -6.82 -29.79 -27.68
N ILE A 43 -5.75 -29.37 -27.00
CA ILE A 43 -4.37 -29.40 -27.53
C ILE A 43 -3.76 -30.80 -27.44
N GLY A 44 -4.33 -31.69 -26.61
CA GLY A 44 -3.78 -33.03 -26.32
C GLY A 44 -4.16 -34.16 -27.28
N ILE A 45 -4.99 -33.93 -28.30
CA ILE A 45 -5.53 -35.02 -29.16
C ILE A 45 -4.91 -35.05 -30.56
N THR A 46 -4.13 -34.05 -31.00
CA THR A 46 -3.51 -34.09 -32.34
C THR A 46 -2.03 -33.73 -32.29
N SER A 47 -1.22 -34.75 -32.57
CA SER A 47 0.24 -34.76 -32.75
C SER A 47 1.08 -34.98 -31.49
N ALA A 48 1.87 -36.06 -31.53
CA ALA A 48 2.91 -36.42 -30.58
C ALA A 48 4.13 -35.48 -30.70
N SER A 49 3.92 -34.19 -30.47
CA SER A 49 4.97 -33.23 -30.24
C SER A 49 4.72 -32.63 -28.87
N TRP A 50 5.65 -32.85 -27.94
CA TRP A 50 5.63 -32.22 -26.63
C TRP A 50 5.80 -30.71 -26.85
N MET A 51 4.71 -30.01 -27.14
CA MET A 51 4.66 -28.57 -27.03
C MET A 51 4.96 -28.25 -25.58
N LYS A 52 6.16 -27.72 -25.32
CA LYS A 52 6.44 -26.98 -24.10
C LYS A 52 5.32 -25.96 -23.97
N VAL A 53 4.35 -26.23 -23.10
CA VAL A 53 3.38 -25.24 -22.65
C VAL A 53 4.21 -24.22 -21.87
N THR A 54 4.81 -23.31 -22.62
CA THR A 54 5.34 -22.08 -22.08
C THR A 54 4.10 -21.36 -21.60
N ILE A 55 3.82 -21.46 -20.31
CA ILE A 55 2.87 -20.57 -19.65
C ILE A 55 3.40 -19.18 -19.99
N LEU A 56 2.77 -18.53 -20.97
CA LEU A 56 2.99 -17.13 -21.26
C LEU A 56 2.53 -16.40 -20.00
N ARG A 57 3.48 -16.20 -19.06
CA ARG A 57 3.29 -15.32 -17.93
C ARG A 57 2.80 -14.00 -18.53
N PRO A 58 1.65 -13.46 -18.11
CA PRO A 58 1.20 -12.18 -18.62
C PRO A 58 2.33 -11.16 -18.45
N THR A 59 2.58 -10.43 -19.52
CA THR A 59 3.21 -9.11 -19.57
C THR A 59 3.10 -8.39 -18.23
N THR A 60 4.24 -7.96 -17.66
CA THR A 60 4.39 -7.09 -16.47
C THR A 60 3.07 -6.67 -15.82
N LEU A 61 2.74 -7.24 -14.66
CA LEU A 61 1.53 -6.88 -13.90
C LEU A 61 1.41 -5.35 -13.80
N LYS A 62 0.30 -4.79 -14.30
CA LYS A 62 0.01 -3.36 -14.23
C LYS A 62 -0.39 -3.02 -12.80
N LEU A 63 0.51 -2.38 -12.05
CA LEU A 63 0.26 -2.00 -10.65
C LEU A 63 -0.36 -0.61 -10.47
N ILE A 64 -0.51 0.13 -11.58
CA ILE A 64 -1.00 1.50 -11.60
C ILE A 64 -2.11 1.61 -12.64
N HIS A 65 -3.31 1.99 -12.22
CA HIS A 65 -4.48 2.11 -13.08
C HIS A 65 -5.05 3.53 -13.04
N PHE A 66 -5.04 4.20 -14.19
CA PHE A 66 -5.67 5.50 -14.38
C PHE A 66 -7.12 5.30 -14.79
N HIS A 67 -8.06 5.81 -14.00
CA HIS A 67 -9.46 5.91 -14.37
C HIS A 67 -9.69 7.09 -15.29
N ASN A 68 -10.77 7.06 -16.08
CA ASN A 68 -11.14 8.13 -17.01
C ASN A 68 -9.96 8.60 -17.86
N GLU A 69 -9.19 7.65 -18.40
CA GLU A 69 -7.91 7.90 -19.06
C GLU A 69 -7.91 9.06 -20.08
N PRO A 70 -8.98 9.29 -20.88
CA PRO A 70 -9.07 10.43 -21.81
C PRO A 70 -9.09 11.81 -21.14
N LEU A 71 -9.51 11.92 -19.88
CA LEU A 71 -9.57 13.20 -19.14
C LEU A 71 -8.21 13.65 -18.61
N TRP A 72 -7.20 12.77 -18.60
CA TRP A 72 -5.89 13.09 -18.03
C TRP A 72 -5.04 13.93 -19.00
N PRO A 73 -4.56 15.12 -18.58
CA PRO A 73 -3.55 15.85 -19.34
C PRO A 73 -2.28 14.98 -19.50
N LYS A 74 -1.79 14.83 -20.74
CA LYS A 74 -0.65 13.94 -21.06
C LYS A 74 0.57 14.20 -20.16
N LYS A 75 0.95 15.47 -20.01
CA LYS A 75 2.07 15.91 -19.16
C LYS A 75 1.86 15.55 -17.70
N LEU A 76 0.67 15.79 -17.15
CA LEU A 76 0.36 15.44 -15.75
C LEU A 76 0.47 13.94 -15.52
N LYS A 77 -0.05 13.14 -16.44
CA LYS A 77 0.00 11.68 -16.37
C LYS A 77 1.43 11.14 -16.41
N GLU A 78 2.30 11.72 -17.23
CA GLU A 78 3.74 11.39 -17.29
C GLU A 78 4.43 11.70 -15.96
N VAL A 79 4.19 12.88 -15.39
CA VAL A 79 4.73 13.26 -14.08
C VAL A 79 4.24 12.31 -12.99
N ILE A 80 2.94 11.98 -12.96
CA ILE A 80 2.38 11.06 -11.96
C ILE A 80 3.01 9.67 -12.07
N ARG A 81 3.31 9.16 -13.26
CA ARG A 81 4.04 7.88 -13.42
C ARG A 81 5.47 7.92 -12.89
N GLN A 82 6.09 9.10 -12.81
CA GLN A 82 7.42 9.27 -12.24
C GLN A 82 7.36 9.38 -10.70
N CYS A 83 6.32 10.05 -10.18
CA CYS A 83 6.17 10.32 -8.75
C CYS A 83 5.49 9.17 -7.97
N CYS A 84 4.55 8.45 -8.59
CA CYS A 84 3.87 7.29 -8.02
C CYS A 84 4.47 5.99 -8.54
N LYS A 85 4.98 5.15 -7.64
CA LYS A 85 5.56 3.85 -7.99
C LYS A 85 5.10 2.77 -7.03
N VAL A 86 4.97 1.55 -7.55
CA VAL A 86 4.83 0.34 -6.75
C VAL A 86 5.91 -0.64 -7.20
N PHE A 87 6.75 -1.07 -6.27
CA PHE A 87 7.79 -2.06 -6.49
C PHE A 87 7.28 -3.40 -5.93
N PRO A 88 6.88 -4.35 -6.78
CA PRO A 88 6.37 -5.64 -6.34
C PRO A 88 7.51 -6.47 -5.73
N SER A 89 7.18 -7.31 -4.74
CA SER A 89 8.14 -8.23 -4.10
C SER A 89 9.42 -7.54 -3.62
N PHE A 90 9.28 -6.32 -3.08
CA PHE A 90 10.42 -5.50 -2.61
C PHE A 90 11.09 -6.11 -1.37
N ILE A 91 10.30 -6.79 -0.53
CA ILE A 91 10.81 -7.66 0.52
C ILE A 91 10.49 -9.11 0.20
N ASN A 92 11.31 -10.03 0.70
CA ASN A 92 11.03 -11.47 0.64
C ASN A 92 10.22 -11.94 1.87
N GLU A 93 9.91 -13.23 1.91
CA GLU A 93 9.12 -13.82 2.99
C GLU A 93 9.85 -13.85 4.33
N GLN A 94 11.18 -14.05 4.33
CA GLN A 94 11.98 -14.02 5.56
C GLN A 94 12.03 -12.62 6.16
N GLU A 95 12.21 -11.60 5.31
CA GLU A 95 12.21 -10.19 5.70
C GLU A 95 10.85 -9.77 6.24
N GLU A 96 9.75 -10.17 5.59
CA GLU A 96 8.40 -9.94 6.11
C GLU A 96 8.21 -10.60 7.48
N ALA A 97 8.66 -11.85 7.65
CA ALA A 97 8.58 -12.54 8.94
C ALA A 97 9.42 -11.85 10.02
N SER A 98 10.63 -11.38 9.71
CA SER A 98 11.50 -10.68 10.66
C SER A 98 10.88 -9.37 11.14
N LEU A 99 10.32 -8.56 10.22
CA LEU A 99 9.58 -7.35 10.55
C LEU A 99 8.36 -7.65 11.43
N LEU A 100 7.59 -8.68 11.09
CA LEU A 100 6.40 -9.07 11.84
C LEU A 100 6.73 -9.60 13.24
N ASN A 101 7.84 -10.33 13.41
CA ASN A 101 8.30 -10.83 14.69
C ASN A 101 8.67 -9.71 15.65
N GLU A 102 9.21 -8.62 15.12
CA GLU A 102 9.52 -7.42 15.91
C GLU A 102 8.27 -6.59 16.22
N ILE A 103 7.37 -6.42 15.25
CA ILE A 103 6.21 -5.52 15.36
C ILE A 103 5.08 -6.12 16.19
N ASN A 104 4.70 -7.39 15.94
CA ASN A 104 3.49 -7.99 16.51
C ASN A 104 3.43 -8.02 18.05
N PRO A 105 4.52 -8.30 18.80
CA PRO A 105 4.47 -8.32 20.26
C PRO A 105 3.96 -7.01 20.88
N HIS A 106 4.23 -5.87 20.23
CA HIS A 106 3.75 -4.56 20.65
C HIS A 106 2.34 -4.28 20.12
N MET A 107 2.11 -4.49 18.83
CA MET A 107 0.84 -4.17 18.18
C MET A 107 -0.33 -4.97 18.77
N ARG A 108 -0.14 -6.27 19.02
CA ARG A 108 -1.22 -7.16 19.50
C ARG A 108 -1.78 -6.77 20.87
N ARG A 109 -1.03 -6.03 21.68
CA ARG A 109 -1.48 -5.54 22.99
C ARG A 109 -2.34 -4.28 22.89
N MET A 110 -2.28 -3.57 21.76
CA MET A 110 -3.08 -2.36 21.53
C MET A 110 -4.46 -2.72 20.97
N ARG A 111 -5.46 -1.93 21.37
CA ARG A 111 -6.83 -2.05 20.87
C ARG A 111 -6.95 -1.36 19.51
N TYR A 112 -7.84 -1.86 18.67
CA TYR A 112 -8.23 -1.13 17.47
C TYR A 112 -9.07 0.09 17.85
N GLU A 113 -8.66 1.24 17.33
CA GLU A 113 -9.35 2.51 17.43
C GLU A 113 -10.42 2.58 16.34
N LYS A 114 -11.63 2.98 16.74
CA LYS A 114 -12.72 3.34 15.83
C LYS A 114 -12.71 4.84 15.65
N SER A 115 -12.79 5.32 14.41
CA SER A 115 -12.94 6.75 14.14
C SER A 115 -14.22 7.26 14.82
N HIS A 116 -14.09 8.26 15.70
CA HIS A 116 -15.15 8.73 16.60
C HIS A 116 -16.37 9.39 15.90
N TRP A 117 -16.32 9.63 14.58
CA TRP A 117 -17.38 10.32 13.84
C TRP A 117 -18.66 9.52 13.64
N ASP A 118 -18.60 8.19 13.52
CA ASP A 118 -19.80 7.37 13.37
C ASP A 118 -20.66 7.36 14.64
N ASP A 119 -20.01 7.52 15.80
CA ASP A 119 -20.67 7.68 17.09
C ASP A 119 -21.21 9.09 17.26
N VAL A 120 -20.46 10.15 16.86
CA VAL A 120 -20.96 11.54 16.90
C VAL A 120 -22.21 11.70 16.03
N MET A 121 -22.24 11.15 14.81
CA MET A 121 -23.42 11.25 13.93
C MET A 121 -24.63 10.46 14.44
N ARG A 122 -24.42 9.27 15.01
CA ARG A 122 -25.49 8.49 15.65
C ARG A 122 -26.02 9.17 16.92
N HIS A 123 -25.12 9.74 17.73
CA HIS A 123 -25.49 10.49 18.94
C HIS A 123 -26.22 11.79 18.57
N PHE A 124 -25.79 12.48 17.51
CA PHE A 124 -26.46 13.71 17.04
C PHE A 124 -27.87 13.43 16.51
N HIS A 125 -28.06 12.35 15.75
CA HIS A 125 -29.39 11.90 15.29
C HIS A 125 -30.32 11.55 16.47
N PHE A 126 -29.75 11.04 17.57
CA PHE A 126 -30.51 10.67 18.75
C PHE A 126 -30.85 11.88 19.65
N VAL A 127 -29.96 12.87 19.72
CA VAL A 127 -30.10 14.05 20.60
C VAL A 127 -30.87 15.20 19.95
N THR A 128 -30.83 15.37 18.62
CA THR A 128 -31.48 16.50 17.93
C THR A 128 -32.85 16.13 17.31
N LYS A 129 -33.86 15.91 18.16
CA LYS A 129 -35.28 16.00 17.75
C LYS A 129 -35.75 17.46 17.58
N TRP A 130 -34.90 18.39 17.14
CA TRP A 130 -35.24 19.81 16.99
C TRP A 130 -34.70 20.36 15.66
N PRO A 131 -35.58 20.67 14.68
CA PRO A 131 -35.17 21.05 13.32
C PRO A 131 -34.38 22.37 13.22
N PHE A 132 -34.38 23.20 14.27
CA PHE A 132 -33.71 24.50 14.27
C PHE A 132 -32.18 24.44 14.41
N LEU A 133 -31.62 23.40 15.07
CA LEU A 133 -30.17 23.30 15.30
C LEU A 133 -29.41 22.80 14.06
N ILE A 134 -30.07 22.01 13.22
CA ILE A 134 -29.53 21.51 11.94
C ILE A 134 -29.21 22.67 10.99
N MET A 135 -30.05 23.70 10.99
CA MET A 135 -29.91 24.88 10.12
C MET A 135 -28.71 25.77 10.50
N LEU A 136 -28.32 25.80 11.77
CA LEU A 136 -27.19 26.61 12.23
C LEU A 136 -25.83 25.98 11.87
N MET A 137 -25.76 24.64 11.84
CA MET A 137 -24.53 23.87 11.52
C MET A 137 -24.35 23.59 10.03
N SER A 138 -25.36 23.81 9.19
CA SER A 138 -25.25 23.79 7.72
C SER A 138 -24.59 25.04 7.12
N THR A 139 -24.23 26.01 7.96
CA THR A 139 -23.42 27.15 7.51
C THR A 139 -21.99 26.66 7.23
N HIS A 140 -21.47 27.03 6.06
CA HIS A 140 -20.17 26.59 5.51
C HIS A 140 -18.93 26.90 6.37
N TYR A 141 -19.10 27.43 7.58
CA TYR A 141 -18.05 27.93 8.46
C TYR A 141 -17.62 26.94 9.56
N ALA A 142 -18.39 25.90 9.87
CA ALA A 142 -18.03 24.90 10.89
C ALA A 142 -17.39 23.62 10.33
N PHE A 143 -17.51 23.39 9.02
CA PHE A 143 -17.00 22.19 8.33
C PHE A 143 -15.46 22.09 8.21
N PRO A 144 -14.67 23.18 8.10
CA PRO A 144 -13.23 23.06 7.84
C PRO A 144 -12.39 22.64 9.05
N ILE A 145 -12.87 22.82 10.29
CA ILE A 145 -12.05 22.65 11.50
C ILE A 145 -12.06 21.19 12.00
N TYR A 146 -13.02 20.39 11.56
CA TYR A 146 -13.25 19.04 12.05
C TYR A 146 -12.74 17.90 11.14
N LYS A 147 -12.17 18.25 9.98
CA LYS A 147 -11.74 17.28 8.96
C LYS A 147 -10.43 16.56 9.30
N ASP A 148 -9.67 17.09 10.26
CA ASP A 148 -8.35 16.56 10.65
C ASP A 148 -8.41 15.53 11.79
N ILE A 149 -9.59 15.26 12.35
CA ILE A 149 -9.74 14.35 13.49
C ILE A 149 -10.25 12.99 12.97
N GLN A 150 -9.27 12.12 12.71
CA GLN A 150 -9.37 10.67 12.45
C GLN A 150 -9.84 10.24 11.05
N ALA A 151 -8.91 10.34 10.10
CA ALA A 151 -9.03 9.84 8.73
C ALA A 151 -9.01 8.30 8.61
N ILE A 152 -8.73 7.57 9.70
CA ILE A 152 -8.54 6.12 9.68
C ILE A 152 -9.59 5.42 10.55
N HIS A 153 -10.17 4.34 10.04
CA HIS A 153 -11.18 3.54 10.72
C HIS A 153 -10.64 2.13 11.02
N LEU A 154 -10.88 1.63 12.24
CA LEU A 154 -10.47 0.30 12.73
C LEU A 154 -8.98 0.04 12.51
N TYR A 155 -8.17 0.84 13.21
CA TYR A 155 -6.72 0.79 13.11
C TYR A 155 -6.05 0.78 14.48
N ARG A 156 -4.78 0.43 14.51
CA ARG A 156 -3.89 0.75 15.61
C ARG A 156 -2.57 1.20 15.01
N GLU A 157 -1.94 2.17 15.63
CA GLU A 157 -0.70 2.73 15.12
C GLU A 157 0.32 2.92 16.23
N ARG A 158 1.58 3.01 15.81
CA ARG A 158 2.67 3.43 16.69
C ARG A 158 3.82 3.97 15.86
N GLU A 159 4.66 4.72 16.54
CA GLU A 159 5.96 5.11 16.01
C GLU A 159 7.05 4.24 16.63
N GLN A 160 8.06 3.91 15.83
CA GLN A 160 9.22 3.14 16.29
C GLN A 160 10.52 3.79 15.81
N LEU A 161 11.39 4.08 16.76
CA LEU A 161 12.73 4.62 16.52
C LEU A 161 13.77 3.52 16.34
N ASN A 162 13.86 2.61 17.31
CA ASN A 162 14.89 1.57 17.33
C ASN A 162 14.38 0.31 16.66
N TRP A 163 15.15 -0.25 15.72
CA TRP A 163 14.87 -1.53 15.09
C TRP A 163 16.01 -2.54 15.31
N ARG A 164 15.71 -3.82 15.16
CA ARG A 164 16.77 -4.85 15.12
C ARG A 164 17.67 -4.63 13.91
N GLN A 165 18.95 -4.98 14.06
CA GLN A 165 19.95 -4.80 13.00
C GLN A 165 19.52 -5.41 11.66
N GLU A 166 18.91 -6.59 11.68
CA GLU A 166 18.39 -7.26 10.48
C GLU A 166 17.29 -6.45 9.77
N ASN A 167 16.44 -5.76 10.53
CA ASN A 167 15.33 -4.96 10.01
C ASN A 167 15.77 -3.54 9.62
N GLU A 168 16.79 -2.97 10.28
CA GLU A 168 17.37 -1.67 9.91
C GLU A 168 17.94 -1.69 8.49
N VAL A 169 18.54 -2.82 8.07
CA VAL A 169 19.01 -3.01 6.68
C VAL A 169 17.86 -2.91 5.67
N ILE A 170 16.68 -3.41 6.02
CA ILE A 170 15.48 -3.31 5.18
C ILE A 170 15.02 -1.85 5.13
N LEU A 171 14.97 -1.15 6.27
CA LEU A 171 14.61 0.27 6.33
C LEU A 171 15.55 1.13 5.51
N ASP A 172 16.86 0.86 5.57
CA ASP A 172 17.84 1.55 4.74
C ASP A 172 17.64 1.29 3.25
N ARG A 173 17.24 0.07 2.88
CA ARG A 173 16.88 -0.25 1.49
C ARG A 173 15.63 0.51 1.05
N ILE A 174 14.60 0.60 1.91
CA ILE A 174 13.39 1.41 1.67
C ILE A 174 13.76 2.87 1.43
N ARG A 175 14.63 3.41 2.31
CA ARG A 175 15.07 4.80 2.26
C ARG A 175 15.81 5.09 0.94
N LYS A 176 16.86 4.31 0.64
CA LYS A 176 17.66 4.42 -0.58
C LYS A 176 16.85 4.28 -1.87
N GLN A 177 15.79 3.47 -1.86
CA GLN A 177 14.94 3.26 -3.03
C GLN A 177 13.99 4.44 -3.29
N SER A 178 13.56 5.15 -2.23
CA SER A 178 12.42 6.07 -2.30
C SER A 178 12.81 7.54 -2.26
N PHE A 179 13.90 7.87 -1.54
CA PHE A 179 14.34 9.23 -1.27
C PHE A 179 15.68 9.54 -1.94
N GLU A 180 15.99 10.83 -2.06
CA GLU A 180 17.29 11.30 -2.55
C GLU A 180 18.40 10.97 -1.53
N LYS A 181 19.66 10.90 -2.00
CA LYS A 181 20.79 10.45 -1.16
C LYS A 181 21.00 11.30 0.09
N ASP A 182 20.73 12.60 -0.02
CA ASP A 182 20.91 13.58 1.06
C ASP A 182 19.59 13.98 1.73
N ALA A 183 18.50 13.28 1.39
CA ALA A 183 17.20 13.53 2.00
C ALA A 183 17.27 13.23 3.50
N LYS A 184 16.78 14.16 4.31
CA LYS A 184 16.65 13.97 5.75
C LYS A 184 15.31 13.30 6.05
N HIS A 185 15.36 12.28 6.88
CA HIS A 185 14.21 11.44 7.19
C HIS A 185 13.74 11.65 8.63
N HIS A 186 12.45 11.43 8.87
CA HIS A 186 11.98 11.24 10.24
C HIS A 186 12.65 9.99 10.83
N SER A 187 13.27 10.15 12.01
CA SER A 187 13.91 9.02 12.71
C SER A 187 12.86 8.00 13.18
N PHE A 188 11.65 8.47 13.49
CA PHE A 188 10.52 7.62 13.82
C PHE A 188 9.88 7.05 12.55
N VAL A 189 9.81 5.72 12.48
CA VAL A 189 9.12 4.99 11.43
C VAL A 189 7.68 4.72 11.89
N HIS A 190 6.71 5.07 11.05
CA HIS A 190 5.30 4.92 11.37
C HIS A 190 4.82 3.50 11.02
N ILE A 191 4.24 2.79 11.98
CA ILE A 191 3.66 1.46 11.80
C ILE A 191 2.15 1.57 11.96
N LEU A 192 1.43 1.24 10.89
CA LEU A 192 -0.04 1.24 10.87
C LEU A 192 -0.56 -0.18 10.66
N ASP A 193 -1.40 -0.68 11.55
CA ASP A 193 -2.08 -1.97 11.46
C ASP A 193 -3.58 -1.75 11.30
N LEU A 194 -4.09 -2.12 10.13
CA LEU A 194 -5.50 -2.04 9.78
C LEU A 194 -6.18 -3.38 10.00
N HIS A 195 -7.36 -3.35 10.61
CA HIS A 195 -8.27 -4.49 10.67
C HIS A 195 -8.73 -4.90 9.26
N GLU A 196 -9.33 -6.09 9.11
CA GLU A 196 -9.91 -6.53 7.84
C GLU A 196 -11.02 -5.58 7.33
N ASP A 197 -11.80 -5.03 8.25
CA ASP A 197 -12.83 -4.01 7.98
C ASP A 197 -12.28 -2.57 8.09
N GLY A 198 -10.97 -2.43 8.31
CA GLY A 198 -10.31 -1.14 8.45
C GLY A 198 -10.01 -0.48 7.09
N PHE A 199 -10.16 0.83 7.04
CA PHE A 199 -9.94 1.64 5.84
C PHE A 199 -9.39 3.01 6.20
N ILE A 200 -8.80 3.66 5.22
CA ILE A 200 -8.30 5.03 5.35
C ILE A 200 -9.11 5.90 4.41
N LYS A 201 -9.76 6.94 4.93
CA LYS A 201 -10.56 7.91 4.17
C LYS A 201 -9.65 8.83 3.32
N PRO A 202 -10.18 9.46 2.26
CA PRO A 202 -9.44 10.43 1.45
C PRO A 202 -8.84 11.57 2.29
N HIS A 203 -7.52 11.67 2.31
CA HIS A 203 -6.80 12.72 3.03
C HIS A 203 -5.47 13.10 2.35
N ILE A 204 -4.91 14.24 2.73
CA ILE A 204 -3.57 14.70 2.34
C ILE A 204 -2.77 14.82 3.62
N ASP A 205 -1.62 14.15 3.71
CA ASP A 205 -0.77 14.19 4.90
C ASP A 205 -0.35 15.63 5.22
N SER A 206 -0.29 15.98 6.50
CA SER A 206 0.06 17.34 6.92
C SER A 206 1.43 17.75 6.41
N VAL A 207 1.51 18.89 5.74
CA VAL A 207 2.78 19.47 5.26
C VAL A 207 3.70 19.91 6.39
N ARG A 208 3.18 20.01 7.62
CA ARG A 208 3.96 20.34 8.83
C ARG A 208 4.81 19.18 9.34
N TYR A 209 4.42 17.95 9.00
CA TYR A 209 5.03 16.73 9.56
C TYR A 209 5.54 15.76 8.49
N CYS A 210 5.37 16.07 7.20
CA CYS A 210 5.80 15.21 6.11
C CYS A 210 6.27 16.06 4.94
N GLY A 211 7.46 15.76 4.44
CA GLY A 211 8.08 16.37 3.27
C GLY A 211 7.44 15.92 1.95
N ASP A 212 8.28 15.77 0.93
CA ASP A 212 7.89 15.53 -0.45
C ASP A 212 7.51 14.09 -0.75
N VAL A 213 7.96 13.12 0.05
CA VAL A 213 7.85 11.69 -0.27
C VAL A 213 7.29 10.90 0.90
N ILE A 214 6.28 10.10 0.61
CA ILE A 214 5.74 9.07 1.51
C ILE A 214 5.98 7.72 0.85
N THR A 215 6.64 6.83 1.57
CA THR A 215 6.90 5.47 1.09
C THR A 215 6.50 4.46 2.14
N GLY A 216 6.00 3.32 1.73
CA GLY A 216 5.57 2.30 2.68
C GLY A 216 5.65 0.88 2.15
N VAL A 217 6.12 -0.03 3.00
CA VAL A 217 6.10 -1.47 2.72
C VAL A 217 4.78 -2.07 3.21
N CYS A 218 4.17 -2.90 2.38
CA CYS A 218 2.90 -3.56 2.64
C CYS A 218 3.13 -4.98 3.17
N LEU A 219 2.58 -5.33 4.33
CA LEU A 219 2.70 -6.65 4.95
C LEU A 219 1.33 -7.32 5.08
N LEU A 220 1.33 -8.64 5.19
CA LEU A 220 0.18 -9.53 5.42
C LEU A 220 -0.83 -9.66 4.26
N SER A 221 -1.35 -8.55 3.74
CA SER A 221 -2.43 -8.58 2.75
C SER A 221 -2.28 -7.51 1.68
N ASP A 222 -2.90 -7.79 0.53
CA ASP A 222 -3.03 -6.83 -0.56
C ASP A 222 -4.03 -5.72 -0.18
N ALA A 223 -3.93 -4.58 -0.85
CA ALA A 223 -4.90 -3.49 -0.78
C ALA A 223 -4.89 -2.65 -2.06
N VAL A 224 -5.91 -1.79 -2.20
CA VAL A 224 -5.95 -0.76 -3.24
C VAL A 224 -5.82 0.60 -2.58
N MET A 225 -4.79 1.34 -2.98
CA MET A 225 -4.66 2.76 -2.64
C MET A 225 -5.23 3.59 -3.78
N ARG A 226 -6.19 4.45 -3.49
CA ARG A 226 -6.79 5.36 -4.47
C ARG A 226 -6.31 6.78 -4.24
N LEU A 227 -5.97 7.45 -5.33
CA LEU A 227 -5.53 8.83 -5.40
C LEU A 227 -6.58 9.63 -6.20
N LYS A 228 -7.15 10.67 -5.59
CA LYS A 228 -8.15 11.56 -6.21
C LYS A 228 -7.62 12.99 -6.22
N HIS A 229 -7.57 13.63 -7.39
CA HIS A 229 -7.10 15.01 -7.48
C HIS A 229 -8.00 15.95 -6.65
N LYS A 230 -7.39 16.86 -5.86
CA LYS A 230 -8.12 17.68 -4.88
C LYS A 230 -9.21 18.56 -5.48
N ASN A 231 -9.01 19.03 -6.71
CA ASN A 231 -9.97 19.90 -7.42
C ASN A 231 -10.83 19.15 -8.47
N GLN A 232 -10.45 17.93 -8.84
CA GLN A 232 -11.09 17.14 -9.90
C GLN A 232 -11.32 15.70 -9.42
N THR A 233 -11.97 15.58 -8.25
CA THR A 233 -12.04 14.34 -7.46
C THR A 233 -12.77 13.19 -8.14
N GLN A 234 -13.62 13.48 -9.14
CA GLN A 234 -14.38 12.50 -9.91
C GLN A 234 -13.75 12.18 -11.28
N GLU A 235 -12.87 13.05 -11.77
CA GLU A 235 -12.28 12.93 -13.11
C GLU A 235 -10.91 12.28 -13.04
N LEU A 236 -10.01 12.86 -12.23
CA LEU A 236 -8.62 12.46 -12.14
C LEU A 236 -8.42 11.52 -10.96
N ILE A 237 -8.68 10.23 -11.22
CA ILE A 237 -8.57 9.15 -10.24
C ILE A 237 -7.53 8.12 -10.68
N LEU A 238 -6.65 7.74 -9.77
CA LEU A 238 -5.61 6.73 -9.98
C LEU A 238 -5.67 5.69 -8.86
N ASP A 239 -5.66 4.41 -9.21
CA ASP A 239 -5.52 3.32 -8.25
C ASP A 239 -4.12 2.70 -8.34
N LEU A 240 -3.52 2.44 -7.18
CA LEU A 240 -2.30 1.67 -7.00
C LEU A 240 -2.65 0.32 -6.38
N PHE A 241 -2.22 -0.77 -7.02
CA PHE A 241 -2.37 -2.10 -6.46
C PHE A 241 -1.22 -2.41 -5.50
N LEU A 242 -1.50 -2.36 -4.20
CA LEU A 242 -0.54 -2.53 -3.13
C LEU A 242 -0.48 -3.98 -2.70
N GLN A 243 0.33 -4.76 -3.41
CA GLN A 243 0.51 -6.18 -3.10
C GLN A 243 1.25 -6.37 -1.77
N ARG A 244 0.97 -7.47 -1.07
CA ARG A 244 1.78 -7.96 0.04
C ARG A 244 3.25 -8.02 -0.38
N ARG A 245 4.13 -7.56 0.50
CA ARG A 245 5.58 -7.40 0.30
C ARG A 245 6.01 -6.36 -0.75
N SER A 246 5.07 -5.57 -1.28
CA SER A 246 5.43 -4.45 -2.16
C SER A 246 5.85 -3.21 -1.38
N LEU A 247 6.64 -2.36 -2.03
CA LEU A 247 6.94 -1.00 -1.59
C LEU A 247 6.17 -0.03 -2.49
N TYR A 248 5.37 0.85 -1.91
CA TYR A 248 4.79 1.97 -2.66
C TYR A 248 5.51 3.26 -2.34
N ARG A 249 5.57 4.15 -3.33
CA ARG A 249 6.05 5.52 -3.20
C ARG A 249 5.00 6.46 -3.79
N ILE A 250 4.60 7.46 -3.02
CA ILE A 250 3.90 8.64 -3.51
C ILE A 250 4.77 9.86 -3.19
N GLY A 251 4.96 10.73 -4.17
CA GLY A 251 5.82 11.89 -4.00
C GLY A 251 5.37 13.11 -4.78
N GLU A 252 5.97 14.25 -4.44
CA GLU A 252 5.86 15.51 -5.17
C GLU A 252 4.38 15.86 -5.44
N ILE A 253 4.00 16.07 -6.70
CA ILE A 253 2.64 16.45 -7.08
C ILE A 253 1.58 15.45 -6.58
N SER A 254 1.88 14.15 -6.57
CA SER A 254 0.94 13.13 -6.10
C SER A 254 0.70 13.19 -4.60
N ARG A 255 1.63 13.74 -3.83
CA ARG A 255 1.54 13.87 -2.37
C ARG A 255 0.81 15.14 -1.93
N TYR A 256 0.82 16.20 -2.74
CA TYR A 256 0.20 17.50 -2.40
C TYR A 256 -1.13 17.76 -3.11
N GLU A 257 -1.30 17.23 -4.33
CA GLU A 257 -2.45 17.55 -5.17
C GLU A 257 -3.51 16.44 -5.19
N PHE A 258 -3.23 15.29 -4.58
CA PHE A 258 -4.14 14.14 -4.55
C PHE A 258 -4.45 13.72 -3.12
N TYR A 259 -5.76 13.58 -2.82
CA TYR A 259 -6.21 12.83 -1.66
C TYR A 259 -5.87 11.37 -1.86
N HIS A 260 -5.24 10.75 -0.88
CA HIS A 260 -4.98 9.32 -0.86
C HIS A 260 -5.89 8.61 0.15
N GLU A 261 -6.31 7.40 -0.19
CA GLU A 261 -7.18 6.55 0.61
C GLU A 261 -6.82 5.07 0.44
N ILE A 262 -7.14 4.24 1.43
CA ILE A 262 -7.03 2.77 1.35
C ILE A 262 -8.44 2.22 1.37
N LEU A 263 -8.87 1.65 0.23
CA LEU A 263 -10.27 1.27 -0.01
C LEU A 263 -10.73 0.14 0.92
N GLY A 264 -11.86 0.35 1.61
CA GLY A 264 -12.48 -0.66 2.46
C GLY A 264 -13.04 -1.86 1.68
N LYS A 265 -13.44 -2.91 2.40
CA LYS A 265 -13.88 -4.20 1.84
C LYS A 265 -14.96 -4.08 0.76
N ALA A 266 -15.90 -3.16 0.92
CA ALA A 266 -17.01 -2.95 -0.03
C ALA A 266 -16.58 -2.34 -1.37
N GLU A 267 -15.48 -1.59 -1.39
CA GLU A 267 -15.05 -0.79 -2.55
C GLU A 267 -13.67 -1.23 -3.09
N SER A 268 -13.07 -2.26 -2.51
CA SER A 268 -11.72 -2.72 -2.85
C SER A 268 -11.73 -3.48 -4.17
N TYR A 269 -11.65 -2.73 -5.27
CA TYR A 269 -11.53 -3.25 -6.63
C TYR A 269 -10.33 -2.64 -7.32
N PHE A 270 -9.60 -3.44 -8.09
CA PHE A 270 -8.52 -2.99 -8.96
C PHE A 270 -8.78 -3.46 -10.38
N MET A 271 -8.89 -2.53 -11.33
CA MET A 271 -9.20 -2.82 -12.74
C MET A 271 -10.46 -3.71 -12.92
N GLY A 272 -11.47 -3.51 -12.06
CA GLY A 272 -12.73 -4.28 -12.07
C GLY A 272 -12.68 -5.60 -11.31
N TYR A 273 -11.51 -6.05 -10.85
CA TYR A 273 -11.37 -7.28 -10.07
C TYR A 273 -11.40 -6.99 -8.56
N PRO A 274 -12.17 -7.75 -7.76
CA PRO A 274 -12.19 -7.57 -6.32
C PRO A 274 -10.83 -7.90 -5.71
N VAL A 275 -10.38 -7.08 -4.76
CA VAL A 275 -9.18 -7.28 -3.95
C VAL A 275 -9.63 -7.57 -2.51
N PRO A 276 -9.65 -8.84 -2.07
CA PRO A 276 -10.10 -9.20 -0.73
C PRO A 276 -9.29 -8.49 0.35
N ARG A 277 -9.97 -7.80 1.27
CA ARG A 277 -9.34 -7.16 2.43
C ARG A 277 -9.22 -8.15 3.59
N SER A 278 -8.06 -8.14 4.23
CA SER A 278 -7.81 -8.78 5.51
C SER A 278 -6.90 -7.87 6.36
N ARG A 279 -6.43 -8.34 7.52
CA ARG A 279 -5.53 -7.56 8.37
C ARG A 279 -4.27 -7.17 7.59
N ARG A 280 -3.98 -5.87 7.56
CA ARG A 280 -2.86 -5.30 6.80
C ARG A 280 -1.97 -4.49 7.72
N ILE A 281 -0.66 -4.66 7.64
CA ILE A 281 0.29 -3.77 8.29
C ILE A 281 1.06 -3.00 7.23
N SER A 282 1.26 -1.71 7.44
CA SER A 282 2.18 -0.89 6.65
C SER A 282 3.25 -0.26 7.53
N ILE A 283 4.49 -0.34 7.08
CA ILE A 283 5.65 0.36 7.66
C ILE A 283 5.94 1.54 6.74
N ILE A 284 5.76 2.76 7.26
CA ILE A 284 5.72 4.00 6.49
C ILE A 284 6.91 4.87 6.90
N CYS A 285 7.71 5.25 5.92
CA CYS A 285 8.80 6.20 6.04
C CYS A 285 8.43 7.51 5.35
N ARG A 286 8.84 8.63 5.95
CA ARG A 286 8.59 9.98 5.45
C ARG A 286 9.88 10.81 5.53
N ASP A 287 10.06 11.71 4.59
CA ASP A 287 11.09 12.74 4.66
C ASP A 287 10.64 13.92 5.55
N LEU A 288 11.61 14.69 6.06
CA LEU A 288 11.33 15.87 6.87
C LEU A 288 10.62 16.94 6.02
N PRO A 289 9.79 17.81 6.62
CA PRO A 289 9.19 18.94 5.92
C PRO A 289 10.24 19.86 5.27
N ARG A 290 9.91 20.43 4.09
CA ARG A 290 10.82 21.35 3.36
C ARG A 290 11.32 22.53 4.20
N CYS A 291 10.51 23.06 5.12
CA CYS A 291 10.94 24.15 6.02
C CYS A 291 12.07 23.69 6.95
N VAL A 292 11.92 22.54 7.60
CA VAL A 292 12.94 21.96 8.48
C VAL A 292 14.22 21.63 7.71
N GLN A 293 14.09 21.14 6.47
CA GLN A 293 15.26 20.90 5.62
C GLN A 293 16.06 22.18 5.37
N LYS A 294 15.38 23.30 5.05
CA LYS A 294 16.00 24.62 4.81
C LYS A 294 16.68 25.19 6.05
N ASP A 295 16.00 25.18 7.19
CA ASP A 295 16.51 25.75 8.44
C ASP A 295 17.78 25.02 8.89
N GLN A 296 17.80 23.69 8.76
CA GLN A 296 18.98 22.91 9.11
C GLN A 296 20.13 23.06 8.11
N LEU A 297 19.84 23.28 6.82
CA LEU A 297 20.88 23.59 5.82
C LEU A 297 21.55 24.94 6.15
N GLN A 298 20.77 25.95 6.51
CA GLN A 298 21.27 27.26 6.94
C GLN A 298 22.14 27.12 8.20
N ALA A 299 21.66 26.43 9.23
CA ALA A 299 22.43 26.22 10.46
C ALA A 299 23.74 25.43 10.23
N THR A 300 23.76 24.49 9.27
CA THR A 300 24.97 23.73 8.93
C THR A 300 25.99 24.63 8.21
N GLU A 301 25.53 25.48 7.29
CA GLU A 301 26.39 26.42 6.58
C GLU A 301 26.96 27.48 7.54
N GLU A 302 26.13 28.04 8.42
CA GLU A 302 26.58 28.97 9.46
C GLU A 302 27.67 28.35 10.34
N LYS A 303 27.45 27.12 10.82
CA LYS A 303 28.45 26.39 11.62
C LYS A 303 29.74 26.13 10.85
N ARG A 304 29.67 25.83 9.55
CA ARG A 304 30.83 25.64 8.69
C ARG A 304 31.61 26.94 8.52
N GLN A 305 30.93 28.08 8.34
CA GLN A 305 31.55 29.39 8.24
C GLN A 305 32.27 29.79 9.53
N LEU A 306 31.66 29.52 10.70
CA LEU A 306 32.29 29.71 12.01
C LEU A 306 33.58 28.89 12.17
N LEU A 307 33.54 27.60 11.81
CA LEU A 307 34.73 26.72 11.90
C LEU A 307 35.86 27.18 10.97
N LEU A 308 35.55 27.67 9.77
CA LEU A 308 36.55 28.21 8.83
C LEU A 308 37.18 29.52 9.33
N GLN A 309 36.43 30.32 10.09
CA GLN A 309 36.95 31.55 10.71
C GLN A 309 37.90 31.24 11.88
N ASP A 310 37.61 30.20 12.67
CA ASP A 310 38.47 29.74 13.77
C ASP A 310 39.78 29.09 13.28
N GLU A 311 39.76 28.41 12.13
CA GLU A 311 40.97 27.84 11.51
C GLU A 311 41.90 28.93 10.93
N CYS A 312 41.33 30.03 10.40
CA CYS A 312 42.12 31.14 9.88
C CYS A 312 42.72 32.03 10.99
N GLY A 313 42.12 32.03 12.19
CA GLY A 313 42.60 32.77 13.36
C GLY A 313 43.70 32.09 14.19
N ASN A 314 43.95 30.78 13.97
CA ASN A 314 44.98 30.01 14.68
C ASN A 314 46.27 29.78 13.86
N ALA A 315 46.38 30.38 12.67
CA ALA A 315 47.53 30.24 11.77
C ALA A 315 48.46 31.47 11.75
N SER A 316 48.35 32.37 12.74
CA SER A 316 49.13 33.62 12.86
C SER A 316 50.09 33.61 14.03
#